data_AF-A0A512BJR9-F1
#
_entry.id   AF-A0A512BJR9-F1
#
_cell.length_a   1.000
_cell.length_b   1.000
_cell.length_c   1.000
_cell.angle_alpha   90.00
_cell.angle_beta   90.00
_cell.angle_gamma   90.00
#
_symmetry.space_group_name_H-M   'P 1'
#
loop_
_entity.id
_entity.type
_entity.pdbx_description
1 polymer ?
#
loop_
_entity_poly.entity_id
_entity_poly.type
_entity_poly.pdbx_seq_one_letter_code
_entity_poly.pdbx_strand_id
1 'polypeptide(L)'
;MQENRCLYCYQPLQEVGKDFHEKCSRKFFGTPILPALDYNGEQMQELAKEIVRRSVSVTGVQPKLSLTIEKQPGDPKHSRLTIVGLWGDYILKPPSLEFQHLPENEDVTMNLAKLFGIQTAEHSLIKLQSGELAYITKRFDRIKGEKLAVEDMCQLTETLTNDKYRGSMEKIGKQIAKFSSRPGLDLLTFFEVALFSFITGNADMHLKNFSLLTTPENEIHFSPAYDMLCTRIPMPDDKEEMALTINAKKRKLKKADFDELAFRLKISEKTVQNVYAKFSRKLKDVMAFIDISFLPVDMKEEYKKIIEENAGRISII
;
A
#
# COMPACT_ATOMS: atom_id res chain seq x y z
N MET A 1 6.35 24.25 -12.44
CA MET A 1 6.24 24.41 -10.97
C MET A 1 5.31 23.33 -10.48
N GLN A 2 5.74 22.54 -9.48
CA GLN A 2 4.88 21.51 -8.89
C GLN A 2 3.72 22.23 -8.20
N GLU A 3 2.49 21.97 -8.64
CA GLU A 3 1.32 22.64 -8.09
C GLU A 3 1.18 22.31 -6.60
N ASN A 4 0.89 23.33 -5.79
CA ASN A 4 0.67 23.20 -4.35
C ASN A 4 -0.59 22.35 -4.09
N ARG A 5 -0.41 21.07 -3.75
CA ARG A 5 -1.48 20.07 -3.60
C ARG A 5 -1.51 19.49 -2.21
N CYS A 6 -2.70 19.11 -1.75
CA CYS A 6 -2.86 18.45 -0.46
C CYS A 6 -2.23 17.05 -0.49
N LEU A 7 -1.36 16.76 0.48
CA LEU A 7 -0.64 15.49 0.64
C LEU A 7 -1.54 14.26 0.91
N TYR A 8 -2.84 14.48 1.12
CA TYR A 8 -3.82 13.41 1.35
C TYR A 8 -4.80 13.20 0.18
N CYS A 9 -5.39 14.27 -0.36
CA CYS A 9 -6.42 14.16 -1.41
C CYS A 9 -5.98 14.62 -2.80
N TYR A 10 -4.75 15.12 -2.93
CA TYR A 10 -4.12 15.57 -4.17
C TYR A 10 -4.81 16.78 -4.84
N GLN A 11 -5.88 17.31 -4.25
CA GLN A 11 -6.56 18.50 -4.74
C GLN A 11 -5.71 19.76 -4.46
N PRO A 12 -5.80 20.79 -5.31
CA PRO A 12 -5.07 22.05 -5.11
C PRO A 12 -5.35 22.68 -3.75
N LEU A 13 -4.32 23.28 -3.16
CA LEU A 13 -4.40 24.09 -1.96
C LEU A 13 -4.49 25.57 -2.32
N GLN A 14 -5.39 26.29 -1.66
CA GLN A 14 -5.61 27.71 -1.91
C GLN A 14 -4.49 28.60 -1.33
N GLU A 15 -3.78 28.11 -0.32
CA GLU A 15 -2.74 28.86 0.39
C GLU A 15 -1.37 28.19 0.21
N VAL A 16 -0.38 28.97 -0.20
CA VAL A 16 1.02 28.53 -0.33
C VAL A 16 1.58 28.19 1.05
N GLY A 17 2.28 27.07 1.16
CA GLY A 17 2.94 26.63 2.40
C GLY A 17 2.08 25.75 3.32
N LYS A 18 0.81 25.50 2.98
CA LYS A 18 0.03 24.42 3.61
C LYS A 18 0.32 23.09 2.93
N ASP A 19 0.21 22.00 3.69
CA ASP A 19 0.33 20.63 3.17
C ASP A 19 -1.03 19.91 3.11
N PHE A 20 -2.05 20.40 3.84
CA PHE A 20 -3.35 19.75 3.98
C PHE A 20 -4.51 20.74 3.91
N HIS A 21 -5.65 20.31 3.35
CA HIS A 21 -6.93 20.94 3.67
C HIS A 21 -7.33 20.59 5.10
N GLU A 22 -8.00 21.50 5.80
CA GLU A 22 -8.50 21.27 7.16
C GLU A 22 -9.35 20.00 7.24
N LYS A 23 -10.27 19.80 6.28
CA LYS A 23 -11.12 18.59 6.20
C LYS A 23 -10.30 17.30 6.05
N CYS A 24 -9.18 17.35 5.31
CA CYS A 24 -8.31 16.21 5.08
C CYS A 24 -7.52 15.89 6.34
N SER A 25 -6.99 16.92 7.01
CA SER A 25 -6.34 16.76 8.31
C SER A 25 -7.31 16.18 9.35
N ARG A 26 -8.55 16.69 9.45
CA ARG A 26 -9.55 16.15 10.39
C ARG A 26 -9.87 14.69 10.10
N LYS A 27 -10.01 14.32 8.83
CA LYS A 27 -10.30 12.95 8.42
C LYS A 27 -9.15 12.00 8.76
N PHE A 28 -7.92 12.41 8.47
CA PHE A 28 -6.76 11.56 8.66
C PHE A 28 -6.23 11.62 10.10
N PHE A 29 -5.93 12.78 10.65
CA PHE A 29 -5.34 12.91 11.99
C PHE A 29 -6.34 13.10 13.13
N GLY A 30 -7.62 13.36 12.82
CA GLY A 30 -8.61 13.73 13.84
C GLY A 30 -8.46 15.18 14.34
N THR A 31 -7.60 15.99 13.73
CA THR A 31 -7.32 17.38 14.11
C THR A 31 -7.42 18.32 12.90
N PRO A 32 -7.89 19.58 13.07
CA PRO A 32 -7.98 20.55 11.98
C PRO A 32 -6.64 20.92 11.34
N ILE A 33 -5.59 20.90 12.16
CA ILE A 33 -4.23 21.24 11.78
C ILE A 33 -3.43 19.95 11.77
N LEU A 34 -2.55 19.82 10.77
CA LEU A 34 -1.57 18.74 10.67
C LEU A 34 -0.78 18.67 11.99
N PRO A 35 -0.78 17.52 12.71
CA PRO A 35 0.05 17.38 13.89
C PRO A 35 1.52 17.57 13.56
N ALA A 36 2.26 18.29 14.41
CA ALA A 36 3.69 18.52 14.21
C ALA A 36 4.47 17.19 14.21
N LEU A 37 5.44 17.07 13.31
CA LEU A 37 6.40 15.97 13.27
C LEU A 37 7.81 16.57 13.36
N ASP A 38 8.35 16.64 14.57
CA ASP A 38 9.57 17.39 14.87
C ASP A 38 10.86 16.61 14.59
N TYR A 39 10.96 16.07 13.37
CA TYR A 39 12.12 15.32 12.94
C TYR A 39 12.54 15.72 11.53
N ASN A 40 13.85 15.89 11.34
CA ASN A 40 14.46 16.05 10.03
C ASN A 40 14.88 14.69 9.42
N GLY A 41 15.34 14.71 8.17
CA GLY A 41 15.77 13.53 7.43
C GLY A 41 16.91 12.76 8.10
N GLU A 42 17.91 13.44 8.65
CA GLU A 42 19.06 12.81 9.31
C GLU A 42 18.65 12.08 10.60
N GLN A 43 17.85 12.73 11.44
CA GLN A 43 17.28 12.13 12.65
C GLN A 43 16.41 10.92 12.32
N MET A 44 15.57 11.03 11.27
CA MET A 44 14.74 9.93 10.80
C MET A 44 15.56 8.74 10.30
N GLN A 45 16.67 9.00 9.59
CA GLN A 45 17.57 7.95 9.13
C GLN A 45 18.29 7.25 10.28
N GLU A 46 18.71 7.97 11.31
CA GLU A 46 19.37 7.35 12.46
C GLU A 46 18.38 6.46 13.24
N LEU A 47 17.17 6.95 13.49
CA LEU A 47 16.09 6.17 14.09
C LEU A 47 15.74 4.93 13.27
N ALA A 48 15.69 5.07 11.94
CA ALA A 48 15.49 3.96 11.02
C ALA A 48 16.59 2.91 11.13
N LYS A 49 17.87 3.33 11.15
CA LYS A 49 19.02 2.42 11.30
C LYS A 49 18.96 1.67 12.62
N GLU A 50 18.59 2.32 13.72
CA GLU A 50 18.42 1.66 15.01
C GLU A 50 17.35 0.57 14.97
N ILE A 51 16.21 0.84 14.32
CA ILE A 51 15.11 -0.12 14.17
C ILE A 51 15.54 -1.32 13.31
N VAL A 52 16.21 -1.07 12.19
CA VAL A 52 16.74 -2.14 11.33
C VAL A 52 17.77 -2.98 12.07
N ARG A 53 18.69 -2.37 12.84
CA ARG A 53 19.67 -3.11 13.67
C ARG A 53 19.00 -3.99 14.73
N ARG A 54 17.88 -3.55 15.30
CA ARG A 54 17.11 -4.30 16.30
C ARG A 54 16.24 -5.40 15.69
N SER A 55 15.93 -5.32 14.40
CA SER A 55 15.17 -6.36 13.69
C SER A 55 16.13 -7.40 13.11
N VAL A 56 15.93 -8.66 13.51
CA VAL A 56 16.85 -9.75 13.19
C VAL A 56 16.87 -10.00 11.67
N SER A 57 17.98 -9.60 11.04
CA SER A 57 18.57 -10.12 9.79
C SER A 57 17.64 -10.33 8.59
N VAL A 58 17.17 -9.24 7.96
CA VAL A 58 16.74 -9.26 6.55
C VAL A 58 17.26 -8.00 5.86
N THR A 59 18.13 -8.15 4.87
CA THR A 59 18.62 -7.04 4.03
C THR A 59 17.49 -6.50 3.16
N GLY A 60 17.46 -5.18 2.92
CA GLY A 60 16.42 -4.54 2.08
C GLY A 60 15.08 -4.26 2.76
N VAL A 61 14.98 -4.38 4.10
CA VAL A 61 13.75 -4.01 4.82
C VAL A 61 13.64 -2.50 4.96
N GLN A 62 12.55 -1.95 4.46
CA GLN A 62 12.20 -0.55 4.69
C GLN A 62 11.94 -0.32 6.20
N PRO A 63 12.60 0.68 6.82
CA PRO A 63 12.35 1.03 8.21
C PRO A 63 10.90 1.48 8.42
N LYS A 64 10.28 1.03 9.53
CA LYS A 64 8.90 1.36 9.90
C LYS A 64 8.87 1.87 11.33
N LEU A 65 8.37 3.10 11.52
CA LEU A 65 8.24 3.78 12.80
C LEU A 65 6.78 3.77 13.25
N SER A 66 6.53 3.36 14.49
CA SER A 66 5.19 3.38 15.07
C SER A 66 4.96 4.73 15.74
N LEU A 67 3.88 5.42 15.41
CA LEU A 67 3.55 6.76 15.92
C LEU A 67 2.17 6.80 16.57
N THR A 68 1.97 7.70 17.53
CA THR A 68 0.65 8.11 18.01
C THR A 68 0.53 9.63 18.00
N ILE A 69 -0.70 10.14 18.06
CA ILE A 69 -0.96 11.57 18.17
C ILE A 69 -1.10 11.93 19.65
N GLU A 70 -0.18 12.76 20.13
CA GLU A 70 -0.28 13.37 21.44
C GLU A 70 -0.98 14.72 21.30
N LYS A 71 -2.14 14.86 21.96
CA LYS A 71 -2.90 16.11 22.00
C LYS A 71 -2.40 16.96 23.15
N GLN A 72 -2.07 18.23 22.91
CA GLN A 72 -1.75 19.14 24.00
C GLN A 72 -3.01 19.43 24.84
N PRO A 73 -2.96 19.24 26.18
CA PRO A 73 -4.07 19.61 27.06
C PRO A 73 -4.37 21.09 26.94
N GLY A 74 -5.64 21.45 26.68
CA GLY A 74 -6.08 22.84 26.54
C GLY A 74 -5.91 23.44 25.13
N ASP A 75 -5.16 22.81 24.23
CA ASP A 75 -5.03 23.26 22.84
C ASP A 75 -4.99 22.09 21.84
N PRO A 76 -6.16 21.49 21.51
CA PRO A 76 -6.25 20.39 20.55
C PRO A 76 -5.90 20.80 19.10
N LYS A 77 -5.62 22.08 18.83
CA LYS A 77 -5.11 22.53 17.53
C LYS A 77 -3.61 22.30 17.38
N HIS A 78 -2.87 22.12 18.48
CA HIS A 78 -1.42 21.88 18.49
C HIS A 78 -1.12 20.46 19.00
N SER A 79 -1.50 19.45 18.22
CA SER A 79 -1.09 18.06 18.46
C SER A 79 0.27 17.75 17.81
N ARG A 80 0.94 16.71 18.30
CA ARG A 80 2.19 16.21 17.71
C ARG A 80 2.14 14.71 17.43
N LEU A 81 2.87 14.27 16.42
CA LEU A 81 3.16 12.87 16.16
C LEU A 81 4.40 12.47 16.95
N THR A 82 4.23 11.51 17.87
CA THR A 82 5.31 11.02 18.73
C THR A 82 5.61 9.57 18.40
N ILE A 83 6.90 9.22 18.30
CA ILE A 83 7.33 7.83 18.13
C ILE A 83 7.04 7.04 19.41
N VAL A 84 6.38 5.91 19.25
CA VAL A 84 6.02 5.00 20.33
C VAL A 84 6.40 3.57 19.97
N GLY A 85 6.32 2.66 20.95
CA GLY A 85 6.52 1.23 20.73
C GLY A 85 5.36 0.57 19.97
N LEU A 86 5.00 -0.65 20.37
CA LEU A 86 4.04 -1.52 19.66
C LEU A 86 2.58 -1.02 19.61
N TRP A 87 2.28 0.09 20.29
CA TRP A 87 0.93 0.59 20.53
C TRP A 87 0.54 1.81 19.70
N GLY A 88 1.38 2.25 18.75
CA GLY A 88 1.06 3.38 17.88
C GLY A 88 -0.16 3.11 16.98
N ASP A 89 -0.85 4.18 16.62
CA ASP A 89 -2.01 4.19 15.72
C ASP A 89 -1.61 4.38 14.25
N TYR A 90 -0.37 4.84 14.02
CA TYR A 90 0.18 5.11 12.71
C TYR A 90 1.49 4.37 12.51
N ILE A 91 1.81 4.09 11.24
CA ILE A 91 3.11 3.62 10.80
C ILE A 91 3.66 4.67 9.84
N LEU A 92 4.84 5.20 10.14
CA LEU A 92 5.59 6.10 9.28
C LEU A 92 6.74 5.34 8.63
N LYS A 93 6.89 5.54 7.33
CA LYS A 93 7.98 5.03 6.50
C LYS A 93 8.77 6.23 5.98
N PRO A 94 10.01 6.42 6.47
CA PRO A 94 10.82 7.56 6.08
C PRO A 94 11.28 7.44 4.61
N PRO A 95 11.77 8.54 4.00
CA PRO A 95 12.40 8.49 2.70
C PRO A 95 13.60 7.53 2.70
N SER A 96 13.80 6.85 1.57
CA SER A 96 14.94 5.94 1.39
C SER A 96 16.08 6.66 0.66
N LEU A 97 17.31 6.44 1.13
CA LEU A 97 18.52 6.89 0.43
C LEU A 97 18.82 6.04 -0.81
N GLU A 98 18.45 4.75 -0.77
CA GLU A 98 18.68 3.80 -1.85
C GLU A 98 17.60 3.92 -2.94
N PHE A 99 16.36 4.16 -2.53
CA PHE A 99 15.21 4.24 -3.42
C PHE A 99 14.57 5.63 -3.33
N GLN A 100 15.00 6.54 -4.21
CA GLN A 100 14.45 7.89 -4.27
C GLN A 100 12.95 7.88 -4.56
N HIS A 101 12.22 8.80 -3.93
CA HIS A 101 10.76 8.94 -4.07
C HIS A 101 9.93 7.70 -3.70
N LEU A 102 10.48 6.79 -2.88
CA LEU A 102 9.77 5.60 -2.44
C LEU A 102 8.45 5.91 -1.68
N PRO A 103 8.40 6.91 -0.78
CA PRO A 103 7.14 7.33 -0.16
C PRO A 103 6.07 7.77 -1.16
N GLU A 104 6.45 8.61 -2.14
CA GLU A 104 5.57 9.13 -3.17
C GLU A 104 5.06 8.02 -4.09
N ASN A 105 5.93 7.06 -4.44
CA ASN A 105 5.60 5.86 -5.20
C ASN A 105 4.53 5.02 -4.46
N GLU A 106 4.76 4.69 -3.19
CA GLU A 106 3.78 3.94 -2.39
C GLU A 106 2.45 4.71 -2.25
N ASP A 107 2.49 6.01 -1.98
CA ASP A 107 1.27 6.81 -1.80
C ASP A 107 0.45 6.91 -3.09
N VAL A 108 1.08 7.12 -4.25
CA VAL A 108 0.35 7.14 -5.52
C VAL A 108 -0.21 5.76 -5.84
N THR A 109 0.56 4.67 -5.69
CA THR A 109 0.08 3.30 -5.96
C THR A 109 -1.11 2.94 -5.06
N MET A 110 -1.04 3.27 -3.77
CA MET A 110 -2.14 3.03 -2.84
C MET A 110 -3.39 3.88 -3.20
N ASN A 111 -3.23 5.11 -3.69
CA ASN A 111 -4.34 5.89 -4.22
C ASN A 111 -4.91 5.29 -5.53
N LEU A 112 -4.08 4.76 -6.41
CA LEU A 112 -4.54 4.08 -7.63
C LEU A 112 -5.40 2.86 -7.30
N ALA A 113 -5.05 2.08 -6.26
CA ALA A 113 -5.85 0.94 -5.82
C ALA A 113 -7.30 1.34 -5.48
N LYS A 114 -7.48 2.49 -4.82
CA LYS A 114 -8.81 3.03 -4.51
C LYS A 114 -9.65 3.34 -5.76
N LEU A 115 -9.03 3.74 -6.88
CA LEU A 115 -9.73 3.98 -8.15
C LEU A 115 -10.35 2.70 -8.73
N PHE A 116 -9.75 1.53 -8.44
CA PHE A 116 -10.29 0.22 -8.79
C PHE A 116 -11.32 -0.29 -7.78
N GLY A 117 -11.58 0.45 -6.70
CA GLY A 117 -12.48 0.03 -5.61
C GLY A 117 -11.84 -0.93 -4.61
N ILE A 118 -10.52 -1.09 -4.63
CA ILE A 118 -9.79 -1.90 -3.65
C ILE A 118 -9.75 -1.11 -2.33
N GLN A 119 -10.20 -1.74 -1.25
CA GLN A 119 -10.07 -1.15 0.09
C GLN A 119 -8.61 -1.16 0.51
N THR A 120 -8.09 -0.01 0.93
CA THR A 120 -6.71 0.13 1.40
C THR A 120 -6.66 0.57 2.86
N ALA A 121 -5.52 0.35 3.51
CA ALA A 121 -5.19 1.10 4.72
C ALA A 121 -5.32 2.60 4.44
N GLU A 122 -5.81 3.39 5.41
CA GLU A 122 -5.82 4.84 5.24
C GLU A 122 -4.37 5.34 5.27
N HIS A 123 -3.98 6.12 4.27
CA HIS A 123 -2.61 6.61 4.10
C HIS A 123 -2.58 8.07 3.65
N SER A 124 -1.40 8.67 3.76
CA SER A 124 -1.07 10.02 3.32
C SER A 124 0.45 10.15 3.16
N LEU A 125 0.88 11.20 2.47
CA LEU A 125 2.22 11.74 2.65
C LEU A 125 2.27 12.73 3.83
N ILE A 126 3.44 12.87 4.43
CA ILE A 126 3.76 13.91 5.42
C ILE A 126 5.16 14.45 5.15
N LYS A 127 5.36 15.74 5.40
CA LYS A 127 6.65 16.40 5.19
C LYS A 127 7.49 16.34 6.47
N LEU A 128 8.76 15.97 6.34
CA LEU A 128 9.75 16.11 7.42
C LEU A 128 10.18 17.57 7.56
N GLN A 129 10.80 17.96 8.68
CA GLN A 129 11.26 19.34 8.88
C GLN A 129 12.22 19.83 7.79
N SER A 130 12.99 18.93 7.20
CA SER A 130 13.94 19.19 6.10
C SER A 130 13.29 19.25 4.72
N GLY A 131 11.98 18.96 4.61
CA GLY A 131 11.20 19.11 3.38
C GLY A 131 10.96 17.82 2.60
N GLU A 132 11.69 16.75 2.88
CA GLU A 132 11.45 15.44 2.26
C GLU A 132 10.10 14.87 2.67
N LEU A 133 9.50 14.09 1.77
CA LEU A 133 8.25 13.41 2.03
C LEU A 133 8.52 12.05 2.68
N ALA A 134 7.67 11.70 3.63
CA ALA A 134 7.56 10.38 4.24
C ALA A 134 6.14 9.86 4.02
N TYR A 135 6.00 8.54 4.00
CA TYR A 135 4.70 7.88 3.87
C TYR A 135 4.18 7.58 5.27
N ILE A 136 2.91 7.88 5.52
CA ILE A 136 2.26 7.58 6.79
C ILE A 136 0.94 6.86 6.55
N THR A 137 0.74 5.75 7.24
CA THR A 137 -0.51 4.98 7.20
C THR A 137 -1.09 4.83 8.59
N LYS A 138 -2.41 4.86 8.70
CA LYS A 138 -3.11 4.38 9.89
C LYS A 138 -3.03 2.87 9.95
N ARG A 139 -2.95 2.36 11.16
CA ARG A 139 -3.12 0.94 11.45
C ARG A 139 -4.59 0.57 11.38
N PHE A 140 -4.95 -0.24 10.40
CA PHE A 140 -6.32 -0.78 10.28
C PHE A 140 -6.64 -1.81 11.37
N ASP A 141 -5.62 -2.33 12.08
CA ASP A 141 -5.76 -3.22 13.23
C ASP A 141 -5.89 -2.47 14.57
N ARG A 142 -6.27 -1.18 14.52
CA ARG A 142 -6.54 -0.34 15.70
C ARG A 142 -7.93 0.29 15.58
N ILE A 143 -8.80 0.03 16.55
CA ILE A 143 -10.12 0.67 16.66
C ILE A 143 -10.28 1.21 18.08
N LYS A 144 -10.43 2.54 18.21
CA LYS A 144 -10.64 3.22 19.52
C LYS A 144 -9.63 2.82 20.60
N GLY A 145 -8.37 2.58 20.22
CA GLY A 145 -7.29 2.16 21.12
C GLY A 145 -7.20 0.66 21.36
N GLU A 146 -8.15 -0.14 20.86
CA GLU A 146 -8.11 -1.59 20.92
C GLU A 146 -7.40 -2.17 19.70
N LYS A 147 -6.68 -3.29 19.92
CA LYS A 147 -5.96 -4.02 18.88
C LYS A 147 -6.81 -5.17 18.36
N LEU A 148 -7.06 -5.18 17.06
CA LEU A 148 -7.66 -6.31 16.36
C LEU A 148 -6.61 -7.38 16.03
N ALA A 149 -7.04 -8.63 15.93
CA ALA A 149 -6.16 -9.71 15.47
C ALA A 149 -5.95 -9.59 13.97
N VAL A 150 -4.68 -9.63 13.55
CA VAL A 150 -4.28 -9.69 12.14
C VAL A 150 -3.23 -10.77 12.01
N GLU A 151 -3.46 -11.65 11.04
CA GLU A 151 -2.56 -12.74 10.70
C GLU A 151 -2.16 -12.61 9.24
N ASP A 152 -0.85 -12.53 8.98
CA ASP A 152 -0.31 -12.53 7.62
C ASP A 152 -0.26 -13.94 7.01
N MET A 153 -0.09 -14.05 5.69
CA MET A 153 -0.08 -15.36 5.05
C MET A 153 1.17 -16.18 5.36
N CYS A 154 2.24 -15.62 5.91
CA CYS A 154 3.32 -16.42 6.48
C CYS A 154 2.80 -17.19 7.71
N GLN A 155 2.10 -16.51 8.63
CA GLN A 155 1.51 -17.14 9.81
C GLN A 155 0.46 -18.19 9.42
N LEU A 156 -0.52 -17.81 8.58
CA LEU A 156 -1.62 -18.69 8.19
C LEU A 156 -1.19 -19.90 7.36
N THR A 157 -0.01 -19.85 6.74
CA THR A 157 0.56 -20.96 5.99
C THR A 157 1.74 -21.63 6.68
N GLU A 158 2.00 -21.30 7.94
CA GLU A 158 3.12 -21.81 8.76
C GLU A 158 4.47 -21.68 8.04
N THR A 159 4.64 -20.62 7.26
CA THR A 159 5.85 -20.32 6.49
C THR A 159 6.72 -19.34 7.27
N LEU A 160 8.01 -19.67 7.43
CA LEU A 160 8.97 -18.80 8.12
C LEU A 160 9.10 -17.45 7.40
N THR A 161 9.39 -16.38 8.15
CA THR A 161 9.53 -15.03 7.58
C THR A 161 10.64 -14.96 6.51
N ASN A 162 11.73 -15.71 6.67
CA ASN A 162 12.81 -15.78 5.69
C ASN A 162 12.36 -16.45 4.37
N ASP A 163 11.30 -17.25 4.41
CA ASP A 163 10.69 -17.92 3.27
C ASP A 163 9.47 -17.16 2.73
N LYS A 164 9.30 -15.86 3.06
CA LYS A 164 8.13 -15.05 2.65
C LYS A 164 7.84 -15.03 1.15
N TYR A 165 8.85 -15.25 0.31
CA TYR A 165 8.72 -15.34 -1.15
C TYR A 165 8.37 -16.75 -1.67
N ARG A 166 8.37 -17.77 -0.81
CA ARG A 166 8.10 -19.17 -1.18
C ARG A 166 6.62 -19.49 -1.06
N GLY A 167 5.86 -19.03 -2.05
CA GLY A 167 4.43 -19.27 -2.11
C GLY A 167 3.84 -19.08 -3.50
N SER A 168 2.51 -19.16 -3.54
CA SER A 168 1.73 -18.93 -4.74
C SER A 168 0.44 -18.20 -4.40
N MET A 169 -0.12 -17.48 -5.36
CA MET A 169 -1.40 -16.79 -5.17
C MET A 169 -2.53 -17.79 -4.92
N GLU A 170 -2.45 -19.00 -5.48
CA GLU A 170 -3.38 -20.10 -5.18
C GLU A 170 -3.27 -20.58 -3.73
N LYS A 171 -2.05 -20.60 -3.16
CA LYS A 171 -1.84 -20.96 -1.74
C LYS A 171 -2.53 -19.96 -0.81
N ILE A 172 -2.42 -18.65 -1.12
CA ILE A 172 -3.13 -17.59 -0.39
C ILE A 172 -4.64 -17.76 -0.54
N GLY A 173 -5.12 -17.93 -1.77
CA GLY A 173 -6.54 -18.15 -2.04
C GLY A 173 -7.14 -19.32 -1.26
N LYS A 174 -6.38 -20.41 -1.08
CA LYS A 174 -6.81 -21.53 -0.22
C LYS A 174 -6.97 -21.14 1.25
N GLN A 175 -6.07 -20.31 1.81
CA GLN A 175 -6.20 -19.86 3.19
C GLN A 175 -7.37 -18.89 3.37
N ILE A 176 -7.55 -17.96 2.43
CA ILE A 176 -8.71 -17.07 2.42
C ILE A 176 -9.99 -17.91 2.40
N ALA A 177 -10.12 -18.86 1.46
CA ALA A 177 -11.30 -19.72 1.35
C ALA A 177 -11.57 -20.55 2.63
N LYS A 178 -10.52 -20.90 3.38
CA LYS A 178 -10.60 -21.71 4.59
C LYS A 178 -11.05 -20.90 5.82
N PHE A 179 -10.50 -19.69 5.99
CA PHE A 179 -10.62 -18.93 7.24
C PHE A 179 -11.56 -17.74 7.17
N SER A 180 -11.76 -17.14 5.98
CA SER A 180 -12.66 -16.00 5.84
C SER A 180 -14.10 -16.39 6.16
N SER A 181 -14.80 -15.51 6.88
CA SER A 181 -16.24 -15.59 7.12
C SER A 181 -17.07 -15.31 5.85
N ARG A 182 -16.51 -14.62 4.84
CA ARG A 182 -17.17 -14.31 3.55
C ARG A 182 -16.29 -14.62 2.34
N PRO A 183 -15.92 -15.89 2.13
CA PRO A 183 -14.84 -16.27 1.21
C PRO A 183 -15.08 -15.82 -0.23
N GLY A 184 -16.33 -15.82 -0.72
CA GLY A 184 -16.62 -15.38 -2.10
C GLY A 184 -16.26 -13.91 -2.37
N LEU A 185 -16.53 -13.02 -1.41
CA LEU A 185 -16.19 -11.60 -1.55
C LEU A 185 -14.69 -11.37 -1.37
N ASP A 186 -14.08 -12.04 -0.40
CA ASP A 186 -12.67 -11.89 -0.09
C ASP A 186 -11.77 -12.46 -1.19
N LEU A 187 -12.14 -13.57 -1.81
CA LEU A 187 -11.43 -14.13 -2.96
C LEU A 187 -11.53 -13.23 -4.18
N LEU A 188 -12.66 -12.55 -4.39
CA LEU A 188 -12.81 -11.56 -5.44
C LEU A 188 -11.89 -10.35 -5.20
N THR A 189 -11.91 -9.79 -3.99
CA THR A 189 -11.02 -8.69 -3.60
C THR A 189 -9.55 -9.09 -3.75
N PHE A 190 -9.18 -10.30 -3.30
CA PHE A 190 -7.83 -10.83 -3.46
C PHE A 190 -7.41 -10.96 -4.94
N PHE A 191 -8.32 -11.44 -5.81
CA PHE A 191 -8.07 -11.50 -7.25
C PHE A 191 -7.85 -10.11 -7.86
N GLU A 192 -8.64 -9.11 -7.44
CA GLU A 192 -8.45 -7.73 -7.87
C GLU A 192 -7.11 -7.15 -7.40
N VAL A 193 -6.68 -7.43 -6.17
CA VAL A 193 -5.35 -7.06 -5.66
C VAL A 193 -4.24 -7.74 -6.47
N ALA A 194 -4.41 -9.01 -6.86
CA ALA A 194 -3.45 -9.73 -7.68
C ALA A 194 -3.27 -9.08 -9.06
N LEU A 195 -4.39 -8.77 -9.74
CA LEU A 195 -4.38 -8.07 -11.02
C LEU A 195 -3.78 -6.67 -10.89
N PHE A 196 -4.18 -5.92 -9.86
CA PHE A 196 -3.68 -4.59 -9.59
C PHE A 196 -2.17 -4.57 -9.37
N SER A 197 -1.65 -5.53 -8.58
CA SER A 197 -0.21 -5.67 -8.30
C SER A 197 0.58 -5.93 -9.59
N PHE A 198 0.07 -6.80 -10.47
CA PHE A 198 0.69 -7.04 -11.77
C PHE A 198 0.67 -5.80 -12.66
N ILE A 199 -0.51 -5.17 -12.82
CA ILE A 199 -0.68 -4.01 -13.70
C ILE A 199 0.23 -2.86 -13.25
N THR A 200 0.30 -2.60 -11.96
CA THR A 200 1.15 -1.54 -11.39
C THR A 200 2.62 -1.93 -11.25
N GLY A 201 3.02 -3.13 -11.65
CA GLY A 201 4.42 -3.57 -11.63
C GLY A 201 4.98 -3.72 -10.21
N ASN A 202 4.18 -4.25 -9.29
CA ASN A 202 4.60 -4.57 -7.93
C ASN A 202 5.08 -6.03 -7.82
N ALA A 203 6.40 -6.21 -7.92
CA ALA A 203 7.05 -7.51 -7.82
C ALA A 203 7.42 -7.90 -6.37
N ASP A 204 7.04 -7.13 -5.34
CA ASP A 204 7.37 -7.40 -3.93
C ASP A 204 6.13 -7.75 -3.06
N MET A 205 4.97 -8.04 -3.68
CA MET A 205 3.78 -8.56 -2.97
C MET A 205 3.95 -10.02 -2.54
N HIS A 206 4.67 -10.23 -1.45
CA HIS A 206 4.97 -11.55 -0.87
C HIS A 206 3.97 -11.94 0.23
N LEU A 207 4.14 -13.12 0.85
CA LEU A 207 3.16 -13.68 1.83
C LEU A 207 2.83 -12.72 2.99
N LYS A 208 3.77 -11.87 3.40
CA LYS A 208 3.54 -10.90 4.50
C LYS A 208 2.76 -9.64 4.10
N ASN A 209 2.40 -9.44 2.82
CA ASN A 209 1.58 -8.31 2.36
C ASN A 209 0.10 -8.68 2.20
N PHE A 210 -0.26 -9.90 2.58
CA PHE A 210 -1.62 -10.40 2.55
C PHE A 210 -1.99 -10.85 3.95
N SER A 211 -3.12 -10.39 4.46
CA SER A 211 -3.55 -10.72 5.82
C SER A 211 -5.05 -10.97 5.90
N LEU A 212 -5.44 -11.70 6.95
CA LEU A 212 -6.80 -11.74 7.44
C LEU A 212 -6.89 -10.91 8.73
N LEU A 213 -8.00 -10.18 8.87
CA LEU A 213 -8.34 -9.32 9.99
C LEU A 213 -9.56 -9.90 10.70
N THR A 214 -9.48 -10.07 12.02
CA THR A 214 -10.63 -10.42 12.86
C THR A 214 -11.26 -9.15 13.39
N THR A 215 -12.54 -8.95 13.07
CA THR A 215 -13.36 -7.82 13.49
C THR A 215 -13.78 -7.91 14.96
N PRO A 216 -14.25 -6.82 15.60
CA PRO A 216 -14.85 -6.86 16.93
C PRO A 216 -16.00 -7.87 17.06
N GLU A 217 -16.73 -8.10 15.98
CA GLU A 217 -17.82 -9.08 15.88
C GLU A 217 -17.33 -10.53 15.69
N ASN A 218 -16.00 -10.75 15.75
CA ASN A 218 -15.34 -12.05 15.56
C ASN A 218 -15.57 -12.66 14.16
N GLU A 219 -15.86 -11.83 13.15
CA GLU A 219 -15.80 -12.22 11.74
C GLU A 219 -14.38 -12.02 11.21
N ILE A 220 -13.91 -12.96 10.39
CA ILE A 220 -12.60 -12.93 9.73
C ILE A 220 -12.78 -12.48 8.29
N HIS A 221 -12.09 -11.42 7.88
CA HIS A 221 -12.14 -10.89 6.52
C HIS A 221 -10.74 -10.64 5.96
N PHE A 222 -10.61 -10.64 4.65
CA PHE A 222 -9.41 -10.17 3.97
C PHE A 222 -9.14 -8.70 4.33
N SER A 223 -7.93 -8.41 4.80
CA SER A 223 -7.60 -7.08 5.31
C SER A 223 -7.64 -6.03 4.20
N PRO A 224 -7.78 -4.73 4.55
CA PRO A 224 -7.44 -3.66 3.63
C PRO A 224 -6.04 -3.89 3.04
N ALA A 225 -5.84 -3.56 1.76
CA ALA A 225 -4.53 -3.66 1.12
C ALA A 225 -3.56 -2.64 1.70
N TYR A 226 -2.28 -3.01 1.78
CA TYR A 226 -1.20 -2.18 2.34
C TYR A 226 0.13 -2.54 1.67
N ASP A 227 1.15 -1.69 1.82
CA ASP A 227 2.50 -1.89 1.26
C ASP A 227 2.49 -2.13 -0.27
N MET A 228 1.60 -1.47 -1.01
CA MET A 228 1.57 -1.56 -2.48
C MET A 228 2.37 -0.41 -3.10
N LEU A 229 3.35 -0.72 -3.95
CA LEU A 229 4.18 0.26 -4.66
C LEU A 229 4.67 -0.32 -6.00
N CYS A 230 5.08 0.54 -6.93
CA CYS A 230 5.70 0.09 -8.18
C CYS A 230 7.18 -0.24 -7.96
N THR A 231 7.57 -1.51 -8.03
CA THR A 231 8.97 -1.93 -7.81
C THR A 231 9.82 -1.79 -9.07
N ARG A 232 9.19 -1.86 -10.26
CA ARG A 232 9.88 -1.81 -11.57
C ARG A 232 10.58 -0.47 -11.84
N ILE A 233 10.11 0.64 -11.28
CA ILE A 233 10.75 1.96 -11.45
C ILE A 233 12.09 2.02 -10.72
N PRO A 234 12.16 1.77 -9.39
CA PRO A 234 13.44 1.80 -8.67
C PRO A 234 14.36 0.60 -8.98
N MET A 235 13.82 -0.50 -9.49
CA MET A 235 14.56 -1.74 -9.76
C MET A 235 14.28 -2.26 -11.19
N PRO A 236 14.76 -1.55 -12.24
CA PRO A 236 14.46 -1.90 -13.64
C PRO A 236 15.10 -3.22 -14.09
N ASP A 237 16.16 -3.67 -13.40
CA ASP A 237 16.85 -4.93 -13.71
C ASP A 237 16.17 -6.16 -13.12
N ASP A 238 15.21 -5.99 -12.20
CA ASP A 238 14.41 -7.10 -11.69
C ASP A 238 13.47 -7.60 -12.79
N LYS A 239 13.57 -8.90 -13.05
CA LYS A 239 12.82 -9.59 -14.11
C LYS A 239 11.59 -10.32 -13.57
N GLU A 240 11.40 -10.37 -12.25
CA GLU A 240 10.16 -10.88 -11.67
C GLU A 240 9.03 -9.84 -11.86
N GLU A 241 7.86 -10.31 -12.27
CA GLU A 241 6.66 -9.48 -12.45
C GLU A 241 5.74 -9.58 -11.22
N MET A 242 5.91 -10.62 -10.41
CA MET A 242 5.17 -10.92 -9.18
C MET A 242 6.11 -11.62 -8.19
N ALA A 243 5.98 -11.33 -6.90
CA ALA A 243 6.78 -11.97 -5.85
C ALA A 243 6.41 -13.44 -5.63
N LEU A 244 5.14 -13.79 -5.83
CA LEU A 244 4.57 -15.11 -5.66
C LEU A 244 4.14 -15.68 -7.02
N THR A 245 4.17 -17.00 -7.14
CA THR A 245 3.78 -17.64 -8.40
C THR A 245 2.28 -17.51 -8.67
N ILE A 246 1.93 -17.34 -9.94
CA ILE A 246 0.60 -17.51 -10.52
C ILE A 246 0.74 -18.55 -11.62
N ASN A 247 -0.02 -19.64 -11.55
CA ASN A 247 0.09 -20.74 -12.50
C ASN A 247 1.55 -21.22 -12.67
N ALA A 248 2.25 -21.37 -11.53
CA ALA A 248 3.68 -21.72 -11.44
C ALA A 248 4.68 -20.75 -12.11
N LYS A 249 4.25 -19.52 -12.44
CA LYS A 249 5.08 -18.49 -13.08
C LYS A 249 5.16 -17.24 -12.23
N LYS A 250 6.29 -16.54 -12.32
CA LYS A 250 6.48 -15.17 -11.80
C LYS A 250 6.77 -14.15 -12.90
N ARG A 251 6.89 -14.61 -14.14
CA ARG A 251 7.32 -13.81 -15.30
C ARG A 251 6.59 -14.27 -16.55
N LYS A 252 6.53 -13.40 -17.56
CA LYS A 252 5.81 -13.66 -18.81
C LYS A 252 4.35 -14.04 -18.57
N LEU A 253 3.75 -13.48 -17.51
CA LEU A 253 2.34 -13.66 -17.19
C LEU A 253 1.45 -13.10 -18.30
N LYS A 254 0.40 -13.83 -18.62
CA LYS A 254 -0.60 -13.46 -19.62
C LYS A 254 -1.99 -13.57 -19.01
N LYS A 255 -3.00 -13.07 -19.73
CA LYS A 255 -4.41 -13.17 -19.32
C LYS A 255 -4.81 -14.59 -18.86
N ALA A 256 -4.37 -15.61 -19.59
CA ALA A 256 -4.67 -17.01 -19.29
C ALA A 256 -4.17 -17.47 -17.90
N ASP A 257 -3.07 -16.90 -17.41
CA ASP A 257 -2.55 -17.24 -16.07
C ASP A 257 -3.47 -16.66 -14.97
N PHE A 258 -4.05 -15.48 -15.18
CA PHE A 258 -5.04 -14.88 -14.29
C PHE A 258 -6.41 -15.54 -14.39
N ASP A 259 -6.82 -15.96 -15.59
CA ASP A 259 -8.05 -16.73 -15.79
C ASP A 259 -7.97 -18.08 -15.04
N GLU A 260 -6.81 -18.76 -15.11
CA GLU A 260 -6.55 -19.99 -14.34
C GLU A 260 -6.56 -19.73 -12.82
N LEU A 261 -5.96 -18.63 -12.36
CA LEU A 261 -6.05 -18.23 -10.96
C LEU A 261 -7.51 -18.04 -10.53
N ALA A 262 -8.28 -17.25 -11.27
CA ALA A 262 -9.68 -16.99 -10.94
C ALA A 262 -10.53 -18.27 -10.92
N PHE A 263 -10.29 -19.20 -11.86
CA PHE A 263 -10.91 -20.52 -11.87
C PHE A 263 -10.61 -21.30 -10.59
N ARG A 264 -9.34 -21.33 -10.14
CA ARG A 264 -8.94 -21.98 -8.89
C ARG A 264 -9.52 -21.32 -7.65
N LEU A 265 -9.73 -20.01 -7.69
CA LEU A 265 -10.44 -19.24 -6.66
C LEU A 265 -11.96 -19.42 -6.73
N LYS A 266 -12.48 -20.22 -7.67
CA LYS A 266 -13.92 -20.46 -7.90
C LYS A 266 -14.71 -19.19 -8.22
N ILE A 267 -14.08 -18.20 -8.85
CA ILE A 267 -14.74 -16.98 -9.32
C ILE A 267 -15.40 -17.28 -10.66
N SER A 268 -16.68 -16.91 -10.80
CA SER A 268 -17.41 -17.15 -12.05
C SER A 268 -16.79 -16.38 -13.22
N GLU A 269 -16.79 -16.98 -14.42
CA GLU A 269 -16.26 -16.34 -15.63
C GLU A 269 -16.90 -14.96 -15.87
N LYS A 270 -18.21 -14.83 -15.68
CA LYS A 270 -18.93 -13.56 -15.79
C LYS A 270 -18.36 -12.51 -14.83
N THR A 271 -18.07 -12.89 -13.59
CA THR A 271 -17.45 -11.99 -12.61
C THR A 271 -16.04 -11.59 -13.04
N VAL A 272 -15.24 -12.53 -13.54
CA VAL A 272 -13.89 -12.25 -14.05
C VAL A 272 -13.92 -11.25 -15.20
N GLN A 273 -14.84 -11.41 -16.17
CA GLN A 273 -15.00 -10.47 -17.27
C GLN A 273 -15.43 -9.07 -16.78
N ASN A 274 -16.29 -9.01 -15.77
CA ASN A 274 -16.66 -7.73 -15.15
C ASN A 274 -15.47 -7.05 -14.47
N VAL A 275 -14.56 -7.81 -13.84
CA VAL A 275 -13.33 -7.28 -13.25
C VAL A 275 -12.42 -6.71 -14.34
N TYR A 276 -12.15 -7.45 -15.42
CA TYR A 276 -11.34 -6.93 -16.52
C TYR A 276 -11.94 -5.67 -17.15
N ALA A 277 -13.25 -5.66 -17.40
CA ALA A 277 -13.95 -4.49 -17.92
C ALA A 277 -13.91 -3.30 -16.94
N LYS A 278 -14.00 -3.55 -15.63
CA LYS A 278 -13.82 -2.52 -14.59
C LYS A 278 -12.41 -1.92 -14.68
N PHE A 279 -11.39 -2.77 -14.73
CA PHE A 279 -10.00 -2.34 -14.78
C PHE A 279 -9.71 -1.53 -16.05
N SER A 280 -10.13 -2.03 -17.21
CA SER A 280 -10.03 -1.33 -18.50
C SER A 280 -10.60 0.10 -18.45
N ARG A 281 -11.84 0.24 -17.99
CA ARG A 281 -12.51 1.56 -17.87
C ARG A 281 -11.78 2.53 -16.95
N LYS A 282 -11.03 2.02 -15.96
CA LYS A 282 -10.34 2.83 -14.96
C LYS A 282 -8.95 3.29 -15.38
N LEU A 283 -8.38 2.74 -16.45
CA LEU A 283 -7.02 3.10 -16.87
C LEU A 283 -6.89 4.59 -17.23
N LYS A 284 -7.91 5.19 -17.85
CA LYS A 284 -7.90 6.64 -18.13
C LYS A 284 -7.83 7.47 -16.84
N ASP A 285 -8.62 7.09 -15.83
CA ASP A 285 -8.62 7.76 -14.52
C ASP A 285 -7.26 7.59 -13.82
N VAL A 286 -6.65 6.40 -13.96
CA VAL A 286 -5.32 6.07 -13.42
C VAL A 286 -4.24 6.95 -14.05
N MET A 287 -4.18 7.08 -15.38
CA MET A 287 -3.18 7.92 -16.03
C MET A 287 -3.30 9.38 -15.59
N ALA A 288 -4.54 9.90 -15.54
CA ALA A 288 -4.80 11.26 -15.08
C ALA A 288 -4.45 11.46 -13.59
N PHE A 289 -4.58 10.42 -12.75
CA PHE A 289 -4.16 10.50 -11.36
C PHE A 289 -2.63 10.51 -11.20
N ILE A 290 -1.92 9.74 -12.02
CA ILE A 290 -0.45 9.74 -12.04
C ILE A 290 0.08 11.13 -12.41
N ASP A 291 -0.54 11.82 -13.37
CA ASP A 291 -0.16 13.19 -13.77
C ASP A 291 -0.10 14.17 -12.60
N ILE A 292 -1.07 14.07 -11.68
CA ILE A 292 -1.19 14.97 -10.54
C ILE A 292 -0.44 14.48 -9.29
N SER A 293 0.26 13.34 -9.38
CA SER A 293 0.98 12.76 -8.24
C SER A 293 2.23 13.53 -7.84
N PHE A 294 2.79 13.18 -6.69
CA PHE A 294 4.02 13.76 -6.16
C PHE A 294 5.30 13.17 -6.78
N LEU A 295 5.18 12.19 -7.68
CA LEU A 295 6.32 11.65 -8.41
C LEU A 295 6.99 12.71 -9.33
N PRO A 296 8.30 12.59 -9.57
CA PRO A 296 8.99 13.28 -10.65
C PRO A 296 8.38 12.99 -12.03
N VAL A 297 8.58 13.89 -12.99
CA VAL A 297 7.99 13.81 -14.34
C VAL A 297 8.43 12.54 -15.08
N ASP A 298 9.72 12.23 -15.03
CA ASP A 298 10.30 11.01 -15.60
C ASP A 298 9.71 9.73 -14.97
N MET A 299 9.58 9.69 -13.64
CA MET A 299 8.95 8.56 -12.95
C MET A 299 7.47 8.41 -13.29
N LYS A 300 6.73 9.52 -13.50
CA LYS A 300 5.33 9.47 -13.95
C LYS A 300 5.20 8.83 -15.31
N GLU A 301 6.02 9.24 -16.28
CA GLU A 301 5.98 8.69 -17.62
C GLU A 301 6.36 7.21 -17.65
N GLU A 302 7.39 6.81 -16.91
CA GLU A 302 7.74 5.38 -16.80
C GLU A 302 6.64 4.57 -16.11
N TYR A 303 6.00 5.12 -15.07
CA TYR A 303 4.91 4.42 -14.39
C TYR A 303 3.71 4.17 -15.31
N LYS A 304 3.29 5.19 -16.09
CA LYS A 304 2.22 5.03 -17.08
C LYS A 304 2.56 3.96 -18.11
N LYS A 305 3.80 3.98 -18.64
CA LYS A 305 4.27 2.98 -19.60
C LYS A 305 4.21 1.56 -19.03
N ILE A 306 4.66 1.34 -17.80
CA ILE A 306 4.56 0.05 -17.11
C ILE A 306 3.11 -0.44 -17.05
N ILE A 307 2.18 0.45 -16.70
CA ILE A 307 0.76 0.14 -16.61
C ILE A 307 0.18 -0.21 -17.99
N GLU A 308 0.49 0.55 -19.03
CA GLU A 308 0.05 0.29 -20.40
C GLU A 308 0.58 -1.05 -20.93
N GLU A 309 1.87 -1.32 -20.77
CA GLU A 309 2.50 -2.58 -21.16
C GLU A 309 1.79 -3.77 -20.49
N ASN A 310 1.62 -3.72 -19.17
CA ASN A 310 1.02 -4.81 -18.41
C ASN A 310 -0.47 -4.96 -18.71
N ALA A 311 -1.21 -3.86 -18.85
CA ALA A 311 -2.61 -3.86 -19.25
C ALA A 311 -2.81 -4.49 -20.63
N GLY A 312 -1.95 -4.17 -21.60
CA GLY A 312 -1.99 -4.76 -22.95
C GLY A 312 -1.77 -6.27 -22.94
N ARG A 313 -0.87 -6.77 -22.08
CA ARG A 313 -0.57 -8.20 -21.94
C ARG A 313 -1.72 -9.05 -21.41
N ILE A 314 -2.66 -8.43 -20.70
CA ILE A 314 -3.89 -9.09 -20.21
C ILE A 314 -5.13 -8.64 -20.98
N SER A 315 -4.96 -7.92 -22.10
CA SER A 315 -6.01 -7.50 -23.02
C SER A 315 -7.11 -6.65 -22.38
N ILE A 316 -6.72 -5.68 -21.54
CA ILE A 316 -7.65 -4.70 -20.94
C ILE A 316 -7.49 -3.28 -21.51
N ILE A 317 -6.70 -3.11 -22.57
CA ILE A 317 -6.60 -1.91 -23.42
C ILE A 317 -6.67 -2.31 -24.89
#